data_AF-A0A0F8XU08-F1
#
_entry.id   AF-A0A0F8XU08-F1
#
_cell.length_a   1.000
_cell.length_b   1.000
_cell.length_c   1.000
_cell.angle_alpha   90.00
_cell.angle_beta   90.00
_cell.angle_gamma   90.00
#
_symmetry.space_group_name_H-M   'P 1'
#
loop_
_entity.id
_entity.type
_entity.pdbx_description
1 polymer ?
#
loop_
_entity_poly.entity_id
_entity_poly.type
_entity_poly.pdbx_seq_one_letter_code
_entity_poly.pdbx_strand_id
1 'polypeptide(L)'
;MKPVGVNAGQLEVTEDMIYADFPDWDTDTDWIKTQRAFAGQWSRAVCLNKNEAITFGSLAADASKWYGGVLAPNGMIYGIPRTATTVLKIDPSDDTTSPFGSLAGSQKWLGGVLGVDGMIYGIPFDSTTILKIDPTTDTASTFDSFAG
;
A
#
# COMPACT_ATOMS: atom_id res chain seq x y z
N MET A 1 -54.34 -26.21 19.62
CA MET A 1 -53.92 -25.21 20.62
C MET A 1 -52.66 -24.52 20.12
N LYS A 2 -52.65 -23.18 20.10
CA LYS A 2 -51.44 -22.31 20.07
C LYS A 2 -51.61 -21.30 21.23
N PRO A 3 -50.58 -20.65 21.79
CA PRO A 3 -49.12 -20.85 21.75
C PRO A 3 -48.44 -20.77 23.16
N VAL A 4 -47.14 -21.06 23.27
CA VAL A 4 -46.24 -20.41 24.26
C VAL A 4 -44.92 -20.11 23.53
N GLY A 5 -44.53 -18.85 23.49
CA GLY A 5 -43.25 -18.39 22.95
C GLY A 5 -42.33 -17.86 24.04
N VAL A 6 -41.02 -17.95 23.79
CA VAL A 6 -39.87 -17.10 24.19
C VAL A 6 -38.62 -17.89 23.75
N ASN A 7 -37.50 -17.34 23.25
CA ASN A 7 -37.00 -15.98 23.14
C ASN A 7 -36.04 -15.91 21.92
N ALA A 8 -35.99 -14.77 21.26
CA ALA A 8 -34.84 -14.41 20.41
C ALA A 8 -33.64 -14.17 21.33
N GLY A 9 -32.58 -14.97 21.19
CA GLY A 9 -31.38 -14.80 22.00
C GLY A 9 -30.27 -15.77 21.61
N GLN A 10 -29.19 -15.19 21.07
CA GLN A 10 -27.83 -15.71 21.07
C GLN A 10 -27.48 -16.78 20.01
N LEU A 11 -27.18 -16.28 18.79
CA LEU A 11 -26.24 -16.95 17.89
C LEU A 11 -24.82 -16.59 18.38
N GLU A 12 -24.19 -17.48 19.16
CA GLU A 12 -22.74 -17.47 19.30
C GLU A 12 -22.17 -18.39 18.23
N VAL A 13 -21.70 -17.78 17.13
CA VAL A 13 -20.90 -18.46 16.13
C VAL A 13 -19.46 -18.28 16.58
N THR A 14 -18.89 -19.30 17.23
CA THR A 14 -17.45 -19.38 17.42
C THR A 14 -16.82 -19.65 16.06
N GLU A 15 -15.89 -18.81 15.66
CA GLU A 15 -15.02 -19.00 14.50
C GLU A 15 -14.40 -20.40 14.58
N ASP A 16 -14.74 -21.29 13.65
CA ASP A 16 -13.80 -22.25 13.09
C ASP A 16 -14.46 -23.12 12.00
N MET A 17 -13.87 -23.03 10.80
CA MET A 17 -13.84 -24.06 9.75
C MET A 17 -15.15 -24.40 9.00
N ILE A 18 -15.39 -23.71 7.88
CA ILE A 18 -16.10 -24.33 6.75
C ILE A 18 -15.07 -25.19 6.00
N TYR A 19 -14.84 -26.42 6.47
CA TYR A 19 -14.44 -27.48 5.54
C TYR A 19 -15.69 -27.82 4.74
N ALA A 20 -15.72 -27.44 3.46
CA ALA A 20 -16.67 -28.06 2.56
C ALA A 20 -16.24 -29.53 2.40
N ASP A 21 -17.08 -30.45 2.87
CA ASP A 21 -16.94 -31.88 2.57
C ASP A 21 -17.03 -32.06 1.05
N PHE A 22 -15.87 -32.19 0.40
CA PHE A 22 -15.81 -32.57 -1.01
C PHE A 22 -15.56 -34.09 -1.10
N PRO A 23 -16.29 -34.82 -1.96
CA PRO A 23 -16.21 -36.28 -2.01
C PRO A 23 -14.82 -36.82 -2.37
N ASP A 24 -14.36 -37.82 -1.62
CA ASP A 24 -13.01 -38.41 -1.60
C ASP A 24 -12.53 -39.13 -2.89
N TRP A 25 -13.10 -38.88 -4.07
CA TRP A 25 -12.80 -39.70 -5.27
C TRP A 25 -11.72 -39.17 -6.20
N ASP A 26 -11.00 -38.10 -5.85
CA ASP A 26 -9.85 -37.65 -6.64
C ASP A 26 -8.53 -37.86 -5.88
N THR A 27 -7.73 -38.84 -6.31
CA THR A 27 -6.41 -39.13 -5.74
C THR A 27 -5.29 -38.30 -6.37
N ASP A 28 -5.61 -37.20 -7.07
CA ASP A 28 -4.58 -36.34 -7.64
C ASP A 28 -3.79 -35.59 -6.55
N THR A 29 -2.47 -35.79 -6.53
CA THR A 29 -1.54 -35.19 -5.56
C THR A 29 -1.24 -33.71 -5.83
N ASP A 30 -1.91 -33.11 -6.81
CA ASP A 30 -1.95 -31.66 -7.01
C ASP A 30 -2.82 -30.91 -5.97
N TRP A 31 -3.50 -31.62 -5.06
CA TRP A 31 -4.34 -31.04 -4.00
C TRP A 31 -3.61 -30.02 -3.11
N ILE A 32 -2.32 -30.24 -2.80
CA ILE A 32 -1.52 -29.30 -2.00
C ILE A 32 -1.16 -28.04 -2.81
N LYS A 33 -0.95 -28.16 -4.13
CA LYS A 33 -0.58 -27.01 -4.97
C LYS A 33 -1.79 -26.11 -5.20
N THR A 34 -2.94 -26.69 -5.45
CA THR A 34 -4.20 -25.95 -5.67
C THR A 34 -4.70 -25.31 -4.37
N GLN A 35 -4.60 -25.99 -3.22
CA GLN A 35 -4.94 -25.40 -1.92
C GLN A 35 -4.03 -24.22 -1.53
N ARG A 36 -2.73 -24.24 -1.85
CA ARG A 36 -1.82 -23.12 -1.57
C ARG A 36 -2.05 -21.92 -2.48
N ALA A 37 -2.43 -22.16 -3.74
CA ALA A 37 -2.79 -21.11 -4.69
C ALA A 37 -4.09 -20.39 -4.28
N PHE A 38 -5.10 -21.15 -3.82
CA PHE A 38 -6.34 -20.58 -3.32
C PHE A 38 -6.16 -19.96 -1.91
N ALA A 39 -5.50 -20.60 -0.96
CA ALA A 39 -5.30 -20.05 0.39
C ALA A 39 -4.57 -18.69 0.39
N GLY A 40 -3.64 -18.47 -0.55
CA GLY A 40 -3.00 -17.16 -0.74
C GLY A 40 -3.96 -16.05 -1.19
N GLN A 41 -5.02 -16.39 -1.92
CA GLN A 41 -6.05 -15.46 -2.38
C GLN A 41 -7.21 -15.30 -1.38
N TRP A 42 -7.54 -16.34 -0.60
CA TRP A 42 -8.61 -16.31 0.41
C TRP A 42 -8.22 -15.64 1.73
N SER A 43 -6.93 -15.60 2.13
CA SER A 43 -6.50 -14.83 3.31
C SER A 43 -6.83 -13.34 3.24
N ARG A 44 -6.96 -12.78 2.03
CA ARG A 44 -7.33 -11.35 1.87
C ARG A 44 -8.83 -11.13 1.74
N ALA A 45 -9.59 -12.14 1.29
CA ALA A 45 -11.00 -12.03 0.94
C ALA A 45 -12.00 -12.40 2.06
N VAL A 46 -11.59 -13.06 3.16
CA VAL A 46 -12.46 -13.35 4.35
C VAL A 46 -12.60 -12.14 5.30
N CYS A 47 -12.56 -10.93 4.74
CA CYS A 47 -13.25 -9.73 5.24
C CYS A 47 -14.48 -10.06 6.15
N LEU A 48 -14.71 -9.56 7.36
CA LEU A 48 -14.36 -8.28 7.99
C LEU A 48 -14.59 -8.27 9.51
N ASN A 49 -13.54 -7.96 10.26
CA ASN A 49 -13.55 -6.92 11.30
C ASN A 49 -12.21 -6.16 11.19
N LYS A 50 -11.92 -5.61 10.01
CA LYS A 50 -10.59 -5.07 9.66
C LYS A 50 -10.36 -3.67 10.21
N ASN A 51 -10.41 -3.51 11.54
CA ASN A 51 -9.88 -2.32 12.22
C ASN A 51 -8.46 -2.56 12.73
N GLU A 52 -7.67 -3.32 11.97
CA GLU A 52 -6.28 -3.64 12.28
C GLU A 52 -5.36 -2.94 11.29
N ALA A 53 -4.35 -2.25 11.82
CA ALA A 53 -3.29 -1.68 11.01
C ALA A 53 -2.19 -2.73 10.83
N ILE A 54 -1.86 -3.03 9.59
CA ILE A 54 -0.69 -3.84 9.23
C ILE A 54 0.39 -2.95 8.64
N THR A 55 1.65 -3.31 8.88
CA THR A 55 2.81 -2.64 8.28
C THR A 55 3.42 -3.54 7.22
N PHE A 56 3.87 -2.95 6.10
CA PHE A 56 4.57 -3.66 5.04
C PHE A 56 5.80 -2.86 4.59
N GLY A 57 6.68 -3.54 3.87
CA GLY A 57 7.96 -3.01 3.44
C GLY A 57 9.04 -3.05 4.54
N SER A 58 10.30 -3.06 4.11
CA SER A 58 11.46 -2.95 4.99
C SER A 58 12.29 -1.74 4.55
N LEU A 59 12.14 -0.63 5.27
CA LEU A 59 12.80 0.64 4.96
C LEU A 59 13.74 1.03 6.11
N ALA A 60 14.84 1.74 5.80
CA ALA A 60 15.82 2.17 6.80
C ALA A 60 15.19 3.00 7.95
N ALA A 61 15.67 2.84 9.18
CA ALA A 61 15.12 3.49 10.36
C ALA A 61 15.63 4.94 10.52
N ASP A 62 15.31 5.81 9.56
CA ASP A 62 15.65 7.24 9.62
C ASP A 62 14.41 8.11 9.88
N ALA A 63 14.60 9.23 10.56
CA ALA A 63 13.53 10.18 10.86
C ALA A 63 13.23 11.09 9.66
N SER A 64 11.95 11.45 9.48
CA SER A 64 11.49 12.44 8.50
C SER A 64 11.90 12.16 7.04
N LYS A 65 12.06 10.89 6.64
CA LYS A 65 12.53 10.48 5.31
C LYS A 65 11.71 11.08 4.18
N TRP A 66 10.40 10.83 4.21
CA TRP A 66 9.44 11.34 3.24
C TRP A 66 8.37 12.15 3.96
N TYR A 67 7.85 13.17 3.29
CA TYR A 67 6.82 14.05 3.84
C TYR A 67 5.68 14.20 2.85
N GLY A 68 4.51 13.66 3.22
CA GLY A 68 3.35 13.53 2.34
C GLY A 68 3.50 12.40 1.32
N GLY A 69 2.39 12.11 0.65
CA GLY A 69 2.29 11.13 -0.43
C GLY A 69 1.31 11.59 -1.48
N VAL A 70 1.59 11.30 -2.75
CA VAL A 70 0.78 11.70 -3.89
C VAL A 70 0.36 10.47 -4.68
N LEU A 71 -0.94 10.30 -4.88
CA LEU A 71 -1.49 9.27 -5.76
C LEU A 71 -1.31 9.71 -7.21
N ALA A 72 -0.58 8.93 -8.00
CA ALA A 72 -0.38 9.17 -9.43
C ALA A 72 -1.46 8.47 -10.28
N PRO A 73 -1.64 8.89 -11.55
CA PRO A 73 -2.58 8.26 -12.47
C PRO A 73 -2.29 6.78 -12.78
N ASN A 74 -1.06 6.32 -12.55
CA ASN A 74 -0.67 4.92 -12.71
C ASN A 74 -1.10 4.02 -11.53
N GLY A 75 -1.81 4.57 -10.53
CA GLY A 75 -2.28 3.84 -9.35
C GLY A 75 -1.24 3.69 -8.24
N MET A 76 -0.02 4.20 -8.43
CA MET A 76 1.06 4.14 -7.45
C MET A 76 1.05 5.39 -6.56
N ILE A 77 1.49 5.22 -5.32
CA ILE A 77 1.63 6.33 -4.36
C ILE A 77 3.12 6.70 -4.27
N TYR A 78 3.41 7.99 -4.44
CA TYR A 78 4.78 8.50 -4.37
C TYR A 78 4.99 9.35 -3.12
N GLY A 79 5.93 8.94 -2.27
CA GLY A 79 6.37 9.68 -1.09
C GLY A 79 7.45 10.70 -1.44
N ILE A 80 7.24 11.95 -1.03
CA ILE A 80 8.14 13.06 -1.38
C ILE A 80 9.33 13.11 -0.42
N PRO A 81 10.58 13.08 -0.92
CA PRO A 81 11.75 13.06 -0.07
C PRO A 81 11.93 14.36 0.70
N ARG A 82 12.01 14.30 2.02
CA ARG A 82 12.42 15.43 2.87
C ARG A 82 13.88 15.28 3.24
N THR A 83 14.20 14.34 4.12
CA THR A 83 15.59 13.99 4.47
C THR A 83 16.14 12.82 3.64
N ALA A 84 15.26 11.96 3.10
CA ALA A 84 15.70 10.85 2.25
C ALA A 84 16.33 11.35 0.94
N THR A 85 17.25 10.56 0.40
CA THR A 85 17.88 10.82 -0.90
C THR A 85 17.16 10.16 -2.08
N THR A 86 16.07 9.44 -1.81
CA THR A 86 15.28 8.71 -2.79
C THR A 86 13.82 9.08 -2.68
N VAL A 87 13.08 9.04 -3.80
CA VAL A 87 11.62 9.08 -3.81
C VAL A 87 11.10 7.69 -3.45
N LEU A 88 10.05 7.61 -2.63
CA LEU A 88 9.41 6.32 -2.31
C LEU A 88 8.29 6.04 -3.29
N LYS A 89 8.33 4.94 -4.03
CA LYS A 89 7.17 4.40 -4.76
C LYS A 89 6.50 3.33 -3.89
N ILE A 90 5.17 3.36 -3.82
CA ILE A 90 4.36 2.37 -3.11
C ILE A 90 3.34 1.84 -4.12
N ASP A 91 3.30 0.51 -4.27
CA ASP A 91 2.26 -0.18 -5.02
C ASP A 91 1.20 -0.69 -4.01
N PRO A 92 -0.01 -0.10 -4.00
CA PRO A 92 -1.06 -0.52 -3.07
C PRO A 92 -1.76 -1.82 -3.50
N SER A 93 -1.48 -2.37 -4.69
CA SER A 93 -2.11 -3.61 -5.17
C SER A 93 -1.47 -4.86 -4.60
N ASP A 94 -0.16 -4.81 -4.30
CA ASP A 94 0.62 -5.93 -3.78
C ASP A 94 1.39 -5.61 -2.49
N ASP A 95 1.20 -4.42 -1.92
CA ASP A 95 1.85 -3.93 -0.70
C ASP A 95 3.38 -3.91 -0.81
N THR A 96 3.91 -3.50 -1.98
CA THR A 96 5.35 -3.35 -2.20
C THR A 96 5.80 -1.89 -2.19
N THR A 97 7.08 -1.70 -1.88
CA THR A 97 7.72 -0.37 -1.85
C THR A 97 9.04 -0.40 -2.61
N SER A 98 9.25 0.59 -3.48
CA SER A 98 10.45 0.71 -4.31
C SER A 98 11.00 2.13 -4.25
N PRO A 99 12.10 2.39 -3.52
CA PRO A 99 12.76 3.68 -3.55
C PRO A 99 13.55 3.87 -4.87
N PHE A 100 13.51 5.07 -5.44
CA PHE A 100 14.24 5.38 -6.68
C PHE A 100 14.77 6.82 -6.70
N GLY A 101 15.63 7.11 -7.68
CA GLY A 101 16.28 8.41 -7.84
C GLY A 101 17.51 8.61 -6.96
N SER A 102 18.15 9.77 -7.10
CA SER A 102 19.30 10.18 -6.28
C SER A 102 19.26 11.70 -6.10
N LEU A 103 18.75 12.12 -4.94
CA LEU A 103 18.45 13.50 -4.60
C LEU A 103 19.26 13.91 -3.36
N ALA A 104 20.37 14.60 -3.58
CA ALA A 104 21.26 15.03 -2.49
C ALA A 104 20.63 16.15 -1.65
N GLY A 105 21.05 16.25 -0.38
CA GLY A 105 20.61 17.28 0.57
C GLY A 105 19.60 16.79 1.61
N SER A 106 19.22 17.65 2.54
CA SER A 106 18.30 17.37 3.66
C SER A 106 17.23 18.45 3.76
N GLN A 107 16.09 18.13 4.38
CA GLN A 107 14.93 19.03 4.56
C GLN A 107 14.41 19.70 3.28
N LYS A 108 14.49 18.99 2.15
CA LYS A 108 14.38 19.58 0.80
C LYS A 108 12.97 20.05 0.46
N TRP A 109 12.01 19.14 0.51
CA TRP A 109 10.62 19.37 0.12
C TRP A 109 9.66 18.97 1.24
N LEU A 110 8.54 19.71 1.39
CA LEU A 110 7.53 19.49 2.44
C LEU A 110 6.23 18.86 1.95
N GLY A 111 6.21 18.38 0.72
CA GLY A 111 5.01 17.77 0.15
C GLY A 111 5.05 17.81 -1.36
N GLY A 112 4.06 17.18 -1.96
CA GLY A 112 3.97 17.08 -3.40
C GLY A 112 2.53 17.23 -3.86
N VAL A 113 2.40 17.66 -5.11
CA VAL A 113 1.11 17.85 -5.76
C VAL A 113 1.16 17.20 -7.14
N LEU A 114 0.09 16.49 -7.50
CA LEU A 114 -0.08 15.98 -8.86
C LEU A 114 -0.44 17.13 -9.80
N GLY A 115 0.39 17.36 -10.80
CA GLY A 115 0.14 18.28 -11.88
C GLY A 115 -0.87 17.75 -12.89
N VAL A 116 -1.46 18.66 -13.66
CA VAL A 116 -2.40 18.31 -14.75
C VAL A 116 -1.72 17.56 -15.90
N ASP A 117 -0.39 17.65 -15.99
CA ASP A 117 0.45 16.94 -16.94
C ASP A 117 0.77 15.50 -16.51
N GLY A 118 0.24 15.06 -15.36
CA GLY A 118 0.50 13.74 -14.79
C GLY A 118 1.83 13.62 -14.05
N MET A 119 2.56 14.72 -13.90
CA MET A 119 3.83 14.77 -13.18
C MET A 119 3.60 15.17 -11.73
N ILE A 120 4.46 14.73 -10.82
CA ILE A 120 4.37 15.10 -9.40
C ILE A 120 5.40 16.18 -9.11
N TYR A 121 4.96 17.26 -8.50
CA TYR A 121 5.79 18.42 -8.16
C TYR A 121 5.99 18.51 -6.65
N GLY A 122 7.24 18.45 -6.20
CA GLY A 122 7.61 18.64 -4.80
C GLY A 122 7.82 20.11 -4.47
N ILE A 123 7.13 20.61 -3.45
CA ILE A 123 7.19 22.01 -3.03
C ILE A 123 8.43 22.24 -2.14
N PRO A 124 9.35 23.14 -2.52
CA PRO A 124 10.59 23.37 -1.78
C PRO A 124 10.33 23.95 -0.39
N PHE A 125 11.15 23.53 0.58
CA PHE A 125 11.22 24.11 1.91
C PHE A 125 12.60 24.75 2.14
N ASP A 126 13.64 23.93 2.29
CA ASP A 126 15.04 24.39 2.32
C ASP A 126 15.78 24.13 0.99
N SER A 127 15.15 23.45 0.03
CA SER A 127 15.69 23.28 -1.32
C SER A 127 15.60 24.58 -2.10
N THR A 128 16.65 24.91 -2.87
CA THR A 128 16.60 26.00 -3.86
C THR A 128 15.91 25.59 -5.16
N THR A 129 15.56 24.31 -5.32
CA THR A 129 14.98 23.76 -6.56
C THR A 129 13.65 23.06 -6.33
N ILE A 130 12.79 23.08 -7.37
CA ILE A 130 11.53 22.33 -7.39
C ILE A 130 11.84 20.89 -7.83
N LEU A 131 11.25 19.92 -7.14
CA LEU A 131 11.32 18.51 -7.54
C LEU A 131 10.22 18.21 -8.58
N LYS A 132 10.59 17.54 -9.67
CA LYS A 132 9.67 16.94 -10.64
C LYS A 132 9.88 15.44 -10.67
N ILE A 133 8.80 14.68 -10.50
CA ILE A 133 8.79 13.22 -10.59
C ILE A 133 7.89 12.84 -11.75
N ASP A 134 8.38 11.94 -12.61
CA ASP A 134 7.63 11.33 -13.69
C ASP A 134 7.21 9.90 -13.28
N PRO A 135 5.91 9.67 -12.99
CA PRO A 135 5.40 8.35 -12.61
C PRO A 135 5.44 7.31 -13.74
N THR A 136 5.60 7.73 -15.00
CA THR A 136 5.61 6.82 -16.15
C THR A 136 6.97 6.17 -16.35
N THR A 137 8.04 6.89 -16.01
CA THR A 137 9.43 6.45 -16.16
C THR A 137 10.12 6.18 -14.83
N ASP A 138 9.46 6.45 -13.70
CA ASP A 138 10.03 6.44 -12.36
C ASP A 138 11.35 7.24 -12.31
N THR A 139 11.32 8.46 -12.87
CA THR A 139 12.45 9.39 -12.84
C THR A 139 12.15 10.59 -11.96
N ALA A 140 13.17 11.07 -11.26
CA ALA A 140 13.11 12.27 -10.44
C ALA A 140 14.18 13.24 -10.91
N SER A 141 13.78 14.48 -11.17
CA SER A 141 14.64 15.56 -11.62
C SER A 141 14.32 16.82 -10.83
N THR A 142 15.26 17.75 -10.75
CA THR A 142 15.03 19.06 -10.17
C THR A 142 15.18 20.10 -11.25
N PHE A 143 14.30 21.10 -11.26
CA PHE A 143 14.33 22.17 -12.23
C PHE A 143 14.15 23.51 -11.51
N ASP A 144 14.70 24.54 -12.13
CA ASP A 144 14.81 25.92 -11.64
C ASP A 144 15.56 26.03 -10.30
N SER A 145 16.55 26.94 -10.24
CA SER A 145 17.24 27.28 -9.00
C SER A 145 16.84 28.68 -8.59
N PHE A 146 16.07 28.78 -7.52
CA PHE A 146 15.71 30.04 -6.91
C PHE A 146 16.82 30.39 -5.90
N ALA A 147 17.70 31.32 -6.29
CA ALA A 147 18.59 31.97 -5.34
C ALA A 147 17.73 32.98 -4.56
N GLY A 148 17.51 32.70 -3.28
CA GLY A 148 16.98 33.66 -2.32
C GLY A 148 18.01 34.73 -1.98
#